data_AF-A0A7W0HG55-F1
#
_entry.id   AF-A0A7W0HG55-F1
#
_cell.length_a   1.000
_cell.length_b   1.000
_cell.length_c   1.000
_cell.angle_alpha   90.00
_cell.angle_beta   90.00
_cell.angle_gamma   90.00
#
_symmetry.space_group_name_H-M   'P 1'
#
loop_
_entity.id
_entity.type
_entity.pdbx_description
1 polymer ?
#
loop_
_entity_poly.entity_id
_entity_poly.type
_entity_poly.pdbx_seq_one_letter_code
_entity_poly.pdbx_strand_id
1 'polypeptide(L)' 'MPNKDEVKGKLNQVKGQVKQGVGDATGNDRLHDEGVADEAAGDVQEGAGKVKRKVGDAVKDLGDRIKN' A
#
# COMPACT_ATOMS: atom_id res chain seq x y z
N MET A 1 8.85 -0.07 11.91
CA MET A 1 8.88 0.90 10.79
C MET A 1 8.17 0.30 9.58
N PRO A 2 7.52 1.12 8.71
CA PRO A 2 6.93 0.65 7.46
C PRO A 2 7.94 -0.15 6.63
N ASN A 3 7.52 -1.29 6.06
CA ASN A 3 8.36 -2.00 5.09
C ASN A 3 8.17 -1.39 3.69
N LYS A 4 9.04 -1.75 2.75
CA LYS A 4 9.01 -1.22 1.38
C LYS A 4 7.67 -1.46 0.68
N ASP A 5 7.02 -2.59 0.93
CA ASP A 5 5.73 -2.95 0.33
C ASP A 5 4.64 -1.97 0.77
N GLU A 6 4.61 -1.56 2.04
CA GLU A 6 3.65 -0.58 2.53
C GLU A 6 3.89 0.84 2.06
N VAL A 7 5.17 1.25 2.01
CA VAL A 7 5.50 2.57 1.45
C VAL A 7 5.09 2.64 -0.02
N LYS A 8 5.38 1.57 -0.79
CA LYS A 8 4.99 1.47 -2.19
C LYS A 8 3.47 1.45 -2.36
N GLY A 9 2.75 0.71 -1.51
CA GLY A 9 1.29 0.67 -1.50
C GLY A 9 0.68 2.07 -1.31
N LYS A 10 1.16 2.81 -0.31
CA LYS A 10 0.73 4.19 -0.08
C LYS A 10 1.02 5.14 -1.23
N LEU A 11 2.19 5.00 -1.87
CA LEU A 11 2.52 5.82 -3.05
C LEU A 11 1.56 5.53 -4.22
N ASN A 12 1.17 4.28 -4.42
CA ASN A 12 0.21 3.89 -5.46
C ASN A 12 -1.20 4.41 -5.14
N GLN A 13 -1.65 4.35 -3.88
CA GLN A 13 -2.90 4.99 -3.43
C GLN A 13 -2.93 6.49 -3.76
N VAL A 14 -1.89 7.22 -3.33
CA VAL A 14 -1.81 8.67 -3.60
C VAL A 14 -1.80 8.97 -5.10
N LYS A 15 -1.02 8.22 -5.88
CA LYS A 15 -0.99 8.35 -7.34
C LYS A 15 -2.37 8.08 -7.96
N GLY A 16 -3.08 7.07 -7.47
CA GLY A 16 -4.42 6.72 -7.90
C GLY A 16 -5.42 7.84 -7.66
N GLN A 17 -5.44 8.40 -6.45
CA GLN A 17 -6.30 9.52 -6.08
C GLN A 17 -6.02 10.77 -6.92
N VAL A 18 -4.74 11.06 -7.20
CA VAL A 18 -4.37 12.17 -8.10
C VAL A 18 -4.92 11.94 -9.51
N LYS A 19 -4.78 10.73 -10.05
CA LYS A 19 -5.31 10.38 -11.38
C LYS A 19 -6.85 10.47 -11.43
N GLN A 20 -7.55 10.00 -10.40
CA GLN A 20 -9.00 10.14 -10.27
C GLN A 20 -9.41 11.62 -10.31
N GLY A 21 -8.83 12.45 -9.44
CA GLY A 21 -9.17 13.86 -9.38
C GLY A 21 -8.86 14.64 -10.67
N VAL A 22 -7.75 14.31 -11.35
CA VAL A 22 -7.43 14.91 -12.65
C VAL A 22 -8.37 14.39 -13.73
N GLY A 23 -8.72 13.10 -13.71
CA GLY A 23 -9.69 12.50 -14.63
C GLY A 23 -11.05 13.19 -14.52
N ASP A 24 -11.57 13.32 -13.31
CA ASP A 24 -12.83 14.01 -13.02
C ASP A 24 -12.80 15.48 -13.47
N ALA A 25 -11.71 16.19 -13.16
CA ALA A 25 -11.57 17.60 -13.51
C ALA A 25 -11.45 17.84 -15.03
N THR A 26 -10.94 16.86 -15.78
CA THR A 26 -10.72 16.98 -17.23
C THR A 26 -11.75 16.24 -18.07
N GLY A 27 -12.70 15.52 -17.44
CA GLY A 27 -13.66 14.65 -18.12
C GLY A 27 -13.00 13.45 -18.80
N ASN A 28 -11.90 12.95 -18.26
CA ASN A 28 -11.14 11.83 -18.80
C ASN A 28 -11.39 10.55 -17.98
N ASP A 29 -12.43 9.81 -18.36
CA ASP A 29 -12.85 8.57 -17.70
C ASP A 29 -11.73 7.52 -17.64
N ARG A 30 -10.89 7.44 -18.69
CA ARG A 30 -9.76 6.50 -18.70
C ARG A 30 -8.75 6.82 -17.60
N LEU A 31 -8.46 8.10 -17.38
CA LEU A 31 -7.52 8.53 -16.36
C LEU A 31 -8.11 8.29 -14.96
N HIS A 32 -9.41 8.50 -14.79
CA HIS A 32 -10.11 8.14 -13.56
C HIS A 32 -10.00 6.64 -13.27
N ASP A 33 -10.32 5.79 -14.24
CA ASP A 33 -10.31 4.33 -14.08
C ASP A 33 -8.90 3.78 -13.82
N GLU A 34 -7.89 4.33 -14.48
CA GLU A 34 -6.49 4.04 -14.15
C GLU A 34 -6.15 4.41 -12.70
N GLY A 35 -6.71 5.52 -12.21
CA GLY A 35 -6.52 5.96 -10.84
C GLY A 35 -7.18 5.01 -9.82
N VAL A 36 -8.38 4.51 -10.11
CA VAL A 36 -9.06 3.49 -9.29
C VAL A 36 -8.23 2.20 -9.24
N ALA A 37 -7.69 1.78 -10.38
CA ALA A 37 -6.84 0.58 -10.45
C ALA A 37 -5.53 0.73 -9.67
N ASP A 38 -4.85 1.89 -9.80
CA ASP A 38 -3.62 2.20 -9.06
C ASP A 38 -3.89 2.24 -7.54
N GLU A 39 -5.03 2.79 -7.11
CA GLU A 39 -5.41 2.84 -5.69
C GLU A 39 -5.69 1.45 -5.11
N ALA A 40 -6.51 0.64 -5.79
CA ALA A 40 -6.81 -0.73 -5.37
C ALA A 40 -5.55 -1.60 -5.29
N ALA A 41 -4.63 -1.47 -6.26
CA ALA A 41 -3.34 -2.16 -6.22
C ALA A 41 -2.48 -1.71 -5.02
N GLY A 42 -2.55 -0.42 -4.68
CA GLY A 42 -1.90 0.14 -3.49
C GLY A 42 -2.42 -0.45 -2.19
N ASP A 43 -3.74 -0.54 -2.04
CA ASP A 43 -4.41 -1.13 -0.87
C ASP A 43 -4.00 -2.59 -0.64
N VAL A 44 -3.99 -3.38 -1.71
CA VAL A 44 -3.57 -4.79 -1.64
C VAL A 44 -2.11 -4.91 -1.22
N GLN A 45 -1.22 -4.07 -1.78
CA GLN A 45 0.20 -4.06 -1.42
C GLN A 45 0.43 -3.63 0.02
N GLU A 46 -0.27 -2.59 0.50
CA GLU A 46 -0.18 -2.13 1.88
C GLU A 46 -0.68 -3.21 2.86
N GLY A 47 -1.82 -3.85 2.54
CA GLY A 47 -2.36 -4.96 3.33
C GLY A 47 -1.39 -6.13 3.45
N ALA A 48 -0.83 -6.58 2.31
CA ALA A 48 0.15 -7.66 2.28
C ALA A 48 1.42 -7.30 3.07
N GLY A 49 1.91 -6.06 2.92
CA GLY A 49 3.06 -5.58 3.67
C GLY A 49 2.79 -5.54 5.19
N LYS A 50 1.62 -5.07 5.62
CA LYS A 50 1.22 -5.06 7.05
C LYS A 50 1.22 -6.47 7.64
N VAL A 51 0.68 -7.44 6.91
CA VAL A 51 0.68 -8.85 7.34
C VAL A 51 2.10 -9.37 7.50
N LYS A 52 2.96 -9.20 6.47
CA LYS A 52 4.37 -9.62 6.54
C LYS A 52 5.09 -9.00 7.74
N ARG A 53 4.84 -7.71 8.01
CA ARG A 53 5.48 -7.02 9.13
C ARG A 53 5.04 -7.59 10.47
N LYS A 54 3.73 -7.79 10.68
CA LYS A 54 3.19 -8.39 11.92
C LYS A 54 3.75 -9.79 12.18
N VAL A 55 3.88 -10.61 11.13
CA VAL A 55 4.49 -11.94 11.24
C VAL A 55 5.97 -11.83 11.61
N GLY A 56 6.72 -10.95 10.95
CA GLY A 56 8.12 -10.72 11.26
C GLY A 56 8.35 -10.22 12.69
N ASP A 57 7.53 -9.28 13.15
CA ASP A 57 7.58 -8.74 14.51
C ASP A 57 7.30 -9.86 15.55
N ALA A 58 6.28 -10.69 15.32
CA ALA A 58 5.96 -11.80 16.22
C ALA A 58 7.09 -12.86 16.32
N VAL A 59 7.72 -13.18 15.19
CA VAL A 59 8.87 -14.11 15.14
C VAL A 59 10.07 -13.50 15.87
N LYS A 60 10.33 -12.21 15.68
CA LYS A 60 11.43 -11.51 16.34
C LYS A 60 11.22 -11.47 17.86
N ASP A 61 10.02 -11.14 18.33
CA ASP A 61 9.67 -11.12 19.76
C ASP A 61 9.78 -12.50 20.43
N LEU A 62 9.56 -13.58 19.67
CA LEU A 62 9.80 -14.93 20.14
C LEU A 62 11.29 -15.25 20.23
N GLY A 63 12.06 -14.90 19.18
CA GLY A 63 13.50 -15.08 19.15
C GLY A 63 14.23 -14.32 20.28
N ASP A 64 13.85 -13.07 20.52
CA ASP A 64 14.42 -12.23 21.58
C ASP A 64 14.10 -12.79 22.99
N ARG A 65 12.96 -13.47 23.16
CA ARG A 65 12.59 -14.14 24.42
C ARG A 65 13.33 -15.45 24.69
N ILE A 66 13.70 -16.19 23.66
CA ILE A 66 14.44 -17.47 23.81
C ILE A 66 15.95 -17.22 23.99
N LYS A 67 16.46 -16.08 23.51
CA LYS A 67 17.87 -15.72 23.58
C LYS A 67 18.29 -15.16 24.96
N ASN A 68 17.33 -14.79 25.81
CA ASN A 68 17.53 -14.41 27.22
C ASN A 68 17.38 -15.62 28.14
#